data_AF-A0A2M6WWE8-F1
#
_entry.id   AF-A0A2M6WWE8-F1
#
_cell.length_a   1.000
_cell.length_b   1.000
_cell.length_c   1.000
_cell.angle_alpha   90.00
_cell.angle_beta   90.00
_cell.angle_gamma   90.00
#
_symmetry.space_group_name_H-M   'P 1'
#
loop_
_entity.id
_entity.type
_entity.pdbx_description
1 polymer ?
#
loop_
_entity_poly.entity_id
_entity_poly.type
_entity_poly.pdbx_seq_one_letter_code
_entity_poly.pdbx_strand_id
1 'polypeptide(L)'
;DSGPYLQYSFVRAQSVLARAKELGIKISAKNGESVISELEHIIYRFPEVVIKSTSEYAPHHIATYLVDLARSFNAYYGEKKIVDPNHKEISEYHLALTEAVAIVLKNGLDLLGIKLPEKM
;
A
#
# COMPACT_ATOMS: atom_id res chain seq x y z
N ASP A 1 7.61 13.33 8.52
CA ASP A 1 7.61 12.64 7.20
C ASP A 1 6.82 13.46 6.19
N SER A 2 7.39 13.68 5.01
CA SER A 2 6.94 14.69 4.03
C SER A 2 6.08 14.09 2.91
N GLY A 3 5.26 14.90 2.23
CA GLY A 3 4.47 14.47 1.06
C GLY A 3 5.26 13.67 -0.01
N PRO A 4 6.50 14.05 -0.35
CA PRO A 4 7.35 13.29 -1.26
C PRO A 4 7.62 11.84 -0.83
N TYR A 5 7.70 11.55 0.47
CA TYR A 5 7.90 10.17 0.97
C TYR A 5 6.70 9.28 0.66
N LEU A 6 5.48 9.81 0.79
CA LEU A 6 4.24 9.10 0.46
C LEU A 6 4.13 8.87 -1.04
N GLN A 7 4.43 9.89 -1.85
CA GLN A 7 4.45 9.79 -3.32
C GLN A 7 5.47 8.74 -3.78
N TYR A 8 6.67 8.72 -3.19
CA TYR A 8 7.69 7.72 -3.51
C TYR A 8 7.23 6.29 -3.18
N SER A 9 6.61 6.10 -2.02
CA SER A 9 6.06 4.79 -1.62
C SER A 9 4.95 4.32 -2.57
N PHE A 10 4.09 5.25 -3.03
CA PHE A 10 3.08 4.97 -4.05
C PHE A 10 3.72 4.54 -5.38
N VAL A 11 4.71 5.30 -5.88
CA VAL A 11 5.42 4.97 -7.12
C VAL A 11 6.11 3.61 -7.03
N ARG A 12 6.73 3.30 -5.89
CA ARG A 12 7.33 1.98 -5.66
C ARG A 12 6.30 0.86 -5.78
N ALA A 13 5.14 1.00 -5.15
CA ALA A 13 4.06 0.02 -5.26
C ALA A 13 3.62 -0.16 -6.72
N GLN A 14 3.45 0.93 -7.48
CA GLN A 14 3.11 0.88 -8.90
C GLN A 14 4.18 0.15 -9.73
N SER A 15 5.47 0.43 -9.49
CA SER A 15 6.57 -0.24 -10.19
C SER A 15 6.61 -1.75 -9.92
N VAL A 16 6.31 -2.18 -8.71
CA VAL A 16 6.22 -3.61 -8.34
C VAL A 16 5.08 -4.29 -9.10
N LEU A 17 3.90 -3.66 -9.13
CA LEU A 17 2.72 -4.18 -9.85
C LEU A 17 2.98 -4.25 -11.37
N ALA A 18 3.64 -3.23 -11.93
CA ALA A 18 4.03 -3.22 -13.34
C ALA A 18 4.97 -4.37 -13.69
N ARG A 19 6.00 -4.61 -12.86
CA ARG A 19 6.93 -5.72 -13.04
C ARG A 19 6.23 -7.08 -12.96
N ALA A 20 5.30 -7.26 -12.02
CA ALA A 20 4.54 -8.51 -11.92
C ALA A 20 3.69 -8.78 -13.17
N LYS A 21 3.08 -7.72 -13.73
CA LYS A 21 2.31 -7.78 -14.97
C LYS A 21 3.20 -8.19 -16.16
N GLU A 22 4.41 -7.64 -16.28
CA GLU A 22 5.38 -8.05 -17.31
C GLU A 22 5.76 -9.52 -17.22
N LEU A 23 5.85 -10.06 -16.01
CA LEU A 23 6.17 -11.47 -15.74
C LEU A 23 4.94 -12.40 -15.79
N GLY A 24 3.75 -11.85 -16.07
CA GLY A 24 2.51 -12.61 -16.15
C GLY A 24 2.06 -13.22 -14.81
N ILE A 25 2.49 -12.66 -13.68
CA ILE A 25 2.03 -13.07 -12.35
C ILE A 25 0.73 -12.33 -12.06
N LYS A 26 -0.30 -13.06 -11.63
CA LYS A 26 -1.61 -12.49 -11.35
C LYS A 26 -1.60 -11.77 -9.99
N ILE A 27 -2.69 -11.08 -9.70
CA ILE A 27 -2.96 -10.52 -8.38
C ILE A 27 -4.11 -11.34 -7.79
N SER A 28 -3.91 -11.94 -6.62
CA SER A 28 -4.90 -12.82 -6.00
C SER A 28 -4.73 -12.89 -4.49
N ALA A 29 -5.79 -12.60 -3.74
CA ALA A 29 -5.82 -12.76 -2.29
C ALA A 29 -6.18 -14.19 -1.83
N LYS A 30 -6.37 -15.15 -2.75
CA LYS A 30 -6.89 -16.50 -2.42
C LYS A 30 -5.92 -17.33 -1.58
N ASN A 31 -4.63 -17.14 -1.78
CA ASN A 31 -3.57 -17.94 -1.14
C ASN A 31 -2.84 -17.10 -0.07
N GLY A 32 -3.62 -16.53 0.85
CA GLY A 32 -3.06 -15.74 1.95
C GLY A 32 -2.08 -16.53 2.81
N GLU A 33 -1.10 -15.84 3.37
CA GLU A 33 -0.27 -16.42 4.43
C GLU A 33 -1.14 -16.73 5.66
N SER A 34 -0.78 -17.77 6.42
CA SER A 34 -1.49 -18.11 7.65
C SER A 34 -1.29 -17.08 8.77
N VAL A 35 -0.20 -16.33 8.69
CA VAL A 35 0.16 -15.28 9.65
C VAL A 35 -0.10 -13.93 9.00
N ILE A 36 -1.03 -13.18 9.59
CA ILE A 36 -1.34 -11.81 9.19
C ILE A 36 -0.17 -10.91 9.59
N SER A 37 0.34 -10.09 8.68
CA SER A 37 1.39 -9.13 9.01
C SER A 37 0.81 -7.79 9.49
N GLU A 38 1.68 -6.95 10.06
CA GLU A 38 1.30 -5.59 10.49
C GLU A 38 0.75 -4.75 9.32
N LEU A 39 1.18 -5.02 8.09
CA LEU A 39 0.72 -4.31 6.90
C LEU A 39 -0.78 -4.50 6.67
N GLU A 40 -1.28 -5.74 6.75
CA GLU A 40 -2.71 -6.05 6.63
C GLU A 40 -3.54 -5.32 7.70
N HIS A 41 -3.06 -5.31 8.95
CA HIS A 41 -3.74 -4.64 10.05
C HIS A 41 -3.85 -3.13 9.80
N ILE A 42 -2.78 -2.50 9.31
CA ILE A 42 -2.81 -1.07 8.98
C ILE A 42 -3.75 -0.82 7.79
N ILE A 43 -3.70 -1.61 6.72
CA ILE A 43 -4.58 -1.45 5.55
C ILE A 43 -6.05 -1.50 5.97
N TYR A 44 -6.43 -2.48 6.80
CA TYR A 44 -7.81 -2.66 7.26
C TYR A 44 -8.39 -1.42 7.97
N ARG A 45 -7.54 -0.68 8.70
CA ARG A 45 -7.97 0.47 9.54
C ARG A 45 -8.28 1.74 8.76
N PHE A 46 -8.01 1.81 7.45
CA PHE A 46 -8.20 3.04 6.68
C PHE A 46 -9.60 3.66 6.81
N PRO A 47 -10.72 2.92 6.69
CA PRO A 47 -12.06 3.51 6.80
C PRO A 47 -12.31 4.15 8.17
N GLU A 48 -11.85 3.52 9.25
CA GLU A 48 -11.99 4.03 10.62
C GLU A 48 -11.23 5.35 10.81
N VAL A 49 -10.03 5.45 10.21
CA VAL A 49 -9.22 6.67 10.24
C VAL A 49 -9.93 7.81 9.49
N VAL A 50 -10.52 7.52 8.33
CA VAL A 50 -11.27 8.52 7.54
C VAL A 50 -12.49 9.01 8.31
N ILE A 51 -13.26 8.10 8.92
CA ILE A 51 -14.42 8.45 9.76
C ILE A 51 -14.00 9.34 10.93
N LYS A 52 -12.95 8.94 11.67
CA LYS A 52 -12.43 9.71 12.80
C LYS A 52 -11.96 11.11 12.37
N SER A 53 -11.20 11.18 11.28
CA SER A 53 -10.71 12.44 10.72
C SER A 53 -11.86 13.39 10.38
N THR A 54 -12.94 12.85 9.83
CA THR A 54 -14.15 13.62 9.50
C THR A 54 -14.89 14.08 10.76
N SER A 55 -15.12 13.20 11.73
CA SER A 55 -15.88 13.53 12.94
C SER A 55 -15.19 14.58 13.81
N GLU A 56 -13.85 14.59 13.80
CA GLU A 56 -13.04 15.52 14.60
C GLU A 56 -12.58 16.76 13.81
N TYR A 57 -12.95 16.90 12.53
CA TYR A 57 -12.41 17.93 11.63
C TYR A 57 -10.88 17.99 11.63
N ALA A 58 -10.26 16.81 11.66
CA ALA A 58 -8.85 16.61 11.97
C ALA A 58 -8.14 15.85 10.83
N PRO A 59 -7.75 16.52 9.71
CA PRO A 59 -7.11 15.87 8.55
C PRO A 59 -5.74 15.25 8.88
N HIS A 60 -5.10 15.68 9.96
CA HIS A 60 -3.81 15.12 10.40
C HIS A 60 -3.89 13.62 10.74
N HIS A 61 -5.06 13.09 11.12
CA HIS A 61 -5.23 11.65 11.34
C HIS A 61 -4.95 10.85 10.07
N ILE A 62 -5.41 11.32 8.91
CA ILE A 62 -5.14 10.69 7.62
C ILE A 62 -3.65 10.80 7.30
N ALA A 63 -3.06 11.99 7.47
CA ALA A 63 -1.64 12.20 7.18
C ALA A 63 -0.73 11.26 7.99
N THR A 64 -0.95 11.15 9.30
CA THR A 64 -0.21 10.25 10.19
C THR A 64 -0.39 8.80 9.77
N TYR A 65 -1.63 8.38 9.52
CA TYR A 65 -1.92 7.03 9.07
C TYR A 65 -1.20 6.65 7.76
N LEU A 66 -1.19 7.55 6.77
CA LEU A 66 -0.52 7.29 5.50
C LEU A 66 1.00 7.15 5.65
N VAL A 67 1.59 7.91 6.57
CA VAL A 67 3.02 7.78 6.91
C VAL A 67 3.30 6.41 7.52
N ASP A 68 2.46 5.94 8.43
CA ASP A 68 2.64 4.63 9.07
C ASP A 68 2.40 3.48 8.06
N LEU A 69 1.40 3.61 7.18
CA LEU A 69 1.18 2.67 6.08
C LEU A 69 2.39 2.61 5.14
N ALA A 70 2.92 3.76 4.72
CA ALA A 70 4.10 3.83 3.86
C ALA A 70 5.33 3.20 4.53
N ARG A 71 5.52 3.46 5.84
CA ARG A 71 6.62 2.86 6.62
C ARG A 71 6.49 1.34 6.68
N SER A 72 5.30 0.83 7.00
CA SER A 72 5.02 -0.61 7.06
C SER A 72 5.22 -1.29 5.70
N PHE A 73 4.70 -0.70 4.62
CA PHE A 73 4.90 -1.22 3.26
C PHE A 73 6.38 -1.25 2.87
N ASN A 74 7.15 -0.22 3.20
CA ASN A 74 8.57 -0.16 2.88
C ASN A 74 9.40 -1.21 3.64
N ALA A 75 9.02 -1.51 4.89
CA ALA A 75 9.59 -2.64 5.65
C ALA A 75 9.22 -3.97 5.00
N TYR A 76 7.93 -4.17 4.69
CA TYR A 76 7.41 -5.36 4.01
C TYR A 76 8.14 -5.65 2.70
N TYR A 77 8.36 -4.62 1.87
CA TYR A 77 9.11 -4.71 0.62
C TYR A 77 10.57 -5.16 0.82
N GLY A 78 11.20 -4.75 1.92
CA GLY A 78 12.58 -5.14 2.25
C GLY A 78 12.70 -6.57 2.78
N GLU A 79 11.68 -7.05 3.49
CA GLU A 79 11.66 -8.38 4.13
C GLU A 79 11.14 -9.48 3.22
N LYS A 80 10.13 -9.18 2.39
CA LYS A 80 9.43 -10.16 1.56
C LYS A 80 9.80 -9.99 0.09
N LYS A 81 10.06 -11.11 -0.59
CA LYS A 81 10.23 -11.12 -2.04
C LYS A 81 8.86 -11.08 -2.72
N ILE A 82 8.34 -9.88 -2.97
CA ILE A 82 6.98 -9.67 -3.51
C ILE A 82 6.79 -10.30 -4.89
N VAL A 83 7.82 -10.26 -5.75
CA VAL A 83 7.76 -10.78 -7.12
C VAL A 83 8.75 -11.92 -7.26
N ASP A 84 8.26 -13.15 -7.19
CA ASP A 84 9.03 -14.37 -7.41
C ASP A 84 8.38 -15.28 -8.45
N PRO A 85 8.91 -15.35 -9.69
CA PRO A 85 8.40 -16.25 -10.73
C PRO A 85 8.39 -17.74 -10.34
N ASN A 86 9.25 -18.14 -9.39
CA ASN A 86 9.33 -19.51 -8.90
C ASN A 86 8.28 -19.84 -7.82
N HIS A 87 7.69 -18.81 -7.20
CA HIS A 87 6.70 -18.93 -6.12
C HIS A 87 5.49 -18.05 -6.43
N LYS A 88 4.79 -18.38 -7.53
CA LYS A 88 3.71 -17.55 -8.07
C LYS A 88 2.59 -17.32 -7.06
N GLU A 89 2.07 -18.37 -6.43
CA GLU A 89 0.93 -18.24 -5.51
C GLU A 89 1.20 -17.29 -4.34
N ILE A 90 2.39 -17.37 -3.74
CA ILE A 90 2.82 -16.46 -2.66
C ILE A 90 2.99 -15.04 -3.20
N SER A 91 3.59 -14.90 -4.39
CA SER A 91 3.73 -13.60 -5.07
C SER A 91 2.37 -12.97 -5.37
N GLU A 92 1.37 -13.74 -5.81
CA GLU A 92 0.04 -13.24 -6.11
C GLU A 92 -0.62 -12.60 -4.87
N TYR A 93 -0.42 -13.18 -3.68
CA TYR A 93 -0.88 -12.61 -2.41
C TYR A 93 -0.13 -11.34 -2.02
N HIS A 94 1.20 -11.34 -2.09
CA HIS A 94 2.00 -10.15 -1.83
C HIS A 94 1.65 -8.99 -2.77
N LEU A 95 1.33 -9.30 -4.03
CA LEU A 95 0.86 -8.33 -5.01
C LEU A 95 -0.53 -7.79 -4.65
N ALA A 96 -1.43 -8.61 -4.10
CA ALA A 96 -2.73 -8.14 -3.62
C ALA A 96 -2.58 -7.13 -2.47
N LEU A 97 -1.65 -7.38 -1.54
CA LEU A 97 -1.33 -6.41 -0.49
C LEU A 97 -0.69 -5.14 -1.05
N THR A 98 0.23 -5.28 -2.02
CA THR A 98 0.85 -4.13 -2.69
C THR A 98 -0.18 -3.26 -3.42
N GLU A 99 -1.15 -3.89 -4.09
CA GLU A 99 -2.26 -3.21 -4.75
C GLU A 99 -3.14 -2.47 -3.72
N ALA A 100 -3.48 -3.12 -2.61
CA ALA A 100 -4.25 -2.50 -1.54
C ALA A 100 -3.54 -1.26 -0.96
N VAL A 101 -2.23 -1.34 -0.71
CA VAL A 101 -1.41 -0.18 -0.29
C VAL A 101 -1.50 0.95 -1.31
N ALA A 102 -1.34 0.65 -2.61
CA ALA A 102 -1.39 1.65 -3.66
C ALA A 102 -2.76 2.35 -3.73
N ILE A 103 -3.86 1.59 -3.56
CA ILE A 103 -5.22 2.13 -3.51
C ILE A 103 -5.39 3.04 -2.29
N VAL A 104 -4.97 2.61 -1.11
CA VAL A 104 -5.12 3.39 0.12
C VAL A 104 -4.28 4.67 0.08
N LEU A 105 -3.03 4.60 -0.39
CA LEU A 105 -2.18 5.78 -0.57
C LEU A 105 -2.81 6.77 -1.55
N LYS A 106 -3.34 6.30 -2.68
CA LYS A 106 -4.02 7.14 -3.67
C LYS A 106 -5.24 7.84 -3.08
N ASN A 107 -6.11 7.09 -2.41
CA ASN A 107 -7.33 7.64 -1.85
C ASN A 107 -7.03 8.61 -0.70
N GLY A 108 -6.11 8.26 0.20
CA GLY A 108 -5.75 9.12 1.32
C GLY A 108 -5.06 10.42 0.88
N LEU A 109 -4.18 10.38 -0.11
CA LEU A 109 -3.54 11.59 -0.66
C LEU A 109 -4.56 12.48 -1.38
N ASP A 110 -5.51 11.88 -2.12
CA ASP A 110 -6.59 12.61 -2.77
C ASP A 110 -7.49 13.33 -1.75
N LEU A 111 -7.85 12.66 -0.63
CA LEU A 111 -8.58 13.28 0.48
C LEU A 111 -7.83 14.46 1.12
N LEU A 112 -6.49 14.46 1.08
CA LEU A 112 -5.66 15.55 1.56
C LEU A 112 -5.41 16.64 0.49
N GLY A 113 -5.95 16.48 -0.73
CA GLY A 113 -5.71 17.40 -1.84
C GLY A 113 -4.29 17.32 -2.41
N ILE A 114 -3.55 16.25 -2.11
CA ILE A 114 -2.16 16.05 -2.55
C ILE A 114 -2.18 15.26 -3.86
N LYS A 115 -1.74 15.89 -4.93
CA LYS A 115 -1.64 15.23 -6.24
C LYS A 115 -0.56 14.16 -6.24
N LEU A 116 -0.88 13.01 -6.80
CA LEU A 116 0.09 11.99 -7.12
C LEU A 116 0.78 12.31 -8.47
N PRO A 117 2.08 12.02 -8.61
CA PRO A 117 2.75 12.14 -9.90
C PRO A 117 2.18 11.12 -10.89
N GLU A 118 1.93 11.54 -12.14
CA GLU A 118 1.46 10.64 -13.20
C GLU A 118 2.54 9.63 -13.61
N LYS A 119 3.81 10.04 -13.50
CA LYS A 119 5.03 9.22 -13.58
C LYS A 119 6.12 9.90 -12.73
N MET A 120 6.96 9.11 -12.06
CA MET A 120 8.28 9.54 -11.61
C MET A 120 9.33 8.93 -12.52
#